data_AF-A0A3B4ZF55-F1
#
_entry.id   AF-A0A3B4ZF55-F1
#
_cell.length_a   1.000
_cell.length_b   1.000
_cell.length_c   1.000
_cell.angle_alpha   90.00
_cell.angle_beta   90.00
_cell.angle_gamma   90.00
#
_symmetry.space_group_name_H-M   'P 1'
#
loop_
_entity.id
_entity.type
_entity.pdbx_description
1 polymer ?
#
loop_
_entity_poly.entity_id
_entity_poly.type
_entity_poly.pdbx_seq_one_letter_code
_entity_poly.pdbx_strand_id
1 'polypeptide(L)'
;MTAKEKEWITRLQMIQLQSENPYLEDYYYQEYYRRIEAKMAEEELGIRSKREPPKLTTPYITKTDSYTPVVHIEGSLGQVAVSTCYSPRRAISAVHAVQEQKDTRQQRLEILNKIEKVILLPPPPKRFMEKTQRKVEQIYSQLKWRFLPFLLVSKGKKLIARLLPFLQCESAQKILSIVTSNLPALMSRDPEEALPVLYPPLRNVIGGLTFSQLIGLLKDLTSLESLTTYECLTLACQNKFGLSLLYALLSHGEKLLSSGVPLEPSIGDFETWTDIIFQVAGQLSQCSLVEPLLLPSNLLTLFCRYLDKRTVHQLKSNME
;
A
#
# COMPACT_ATOMS: atom_id res chain seq x y z
N MET A 1 -9.34 -49.54 5.83
CA MET A 1 -10.49 -48.70 5.44
C MET A 1 -11.65 -49.56 5.00
N THR A 2 -12.79 -49.39 5.66
CA THR A 2 -14.05 -50.04 5.28
C THR A 2 -14.65 -49.40 4.02
N ALA A 3 -15.54 -50.11 3.32
CA ALA A 3 -16.22 -49.58 2.14
C ALA A 3 -16.98 -48.28 2.44
N LYS A 4 -17.60 -48.20 3.63
CA LYS A 4 -18.32 -47.00 4.10
C LYS A 4 -17.39 -45.81 4.30
N GLU A 5 -16.21 -46.03 4.88
CA GLU A 5 -15.21 -44.96 5.03
C GLU A 5 -14.70 -44.47 3.68
N LYS A 6 -14.48 -45.38 2.72
CA LYS A 6 -14.05 -45.00 1.37
C LYS A 6 -15.11 -44.15 0.67
N GLU A 7 -16.36 -44.59 0.72
CA GLU A 7 -17.48 -43.86 0.12
C GLU A 7 -17.70 -42.50 0.77
N TRP A 8 -17.48 -42.40 2.09
CA TRP A 8 -17.53 -41.15 2.82
C TRP A 8 -16.41 -40.18 2.41
N ILE A 9 -15.16 -40.65 2.30
CA ILE A 9 -14.04 -39.83 1.81
C ILE A 9 -14.29 -39.37 0.38
N THR A 10 -14.75 -40.27 -0.50
CA THR A 10 -15.08 -39.92 -1.89
C THR A 10 -16.12 -38.81 -1.93
N ARG A 11 -17.20 -38.91 -1.13
CA ARG A 11 -18.21 -37.84 -1.05
C ARG A 11 -17.63 -36.52 -0.56
N LEU A 12 -16.76 -36.55 0.46
CA LEU A 12 -16.10 -35.35 0.98
C LEU A 12 -15.23 -34.66 -0.08
N GLN A 13 -14.45 -35.44 -0.83
CA GLN A 13 -13.61 -34.94 -1.93
C GLN A 13 -14.45 -34.37 -3.06
N MET A 14 -15.57 -35.01 -3.42
CA MET A 14 -16.49 -34.51 -4.45
C MET A 14 -17.17 -33.19 -4.07
N ILE A 15 -17.42 -32.94 -2.78
CA ILE A 15 -17.96 -31.66 -2.27
C ILE A 15 -16.92 -30.53 -2.42
N GLN A 16 -15.64 -30.81 -2.16
CA GLN A 16 -14.58 -29.80 -2.25
C GLN A 16 -14.34 -29.30 -3.68
N LEU A 17 -14.76 -30.07 -4.69
CA LEU A 17 -14.67 -29.72 -6.10
C LEU A 17 -15.86 -28.87 -6.59
N GLN A 18 -16.81 -28.53 -5.71
CA GLN A 18 -17.93 -27.64 -6.05
C GLN A 18 -17.53 -26.17 -5.88
N SER A 19 -17.26 -25.50 -7.00
CA SER A 19 -17.08 -24.05 -7.07
C SER A 19 -18.41 -23.33 -7.34
N GLU A 20 -18.62 -22.18 -6.68
CA GLU A 20 -19.74 -21.27 -6.98
C GLU A 20 -19.50 -20.45 -8.25
N ASN A 21 -18.22 -20.26 -8.60
CA ASN A 21 -17.84 -19.56 -9.83
C ASN A 21 -16.69 -20.30 -10.53
N PRO A 22 -17.01 -21.39 -11.27
CA PRO A 22 -16.00 -22.24 -11.91
C PRO A 22 -15.11 -21.50 -12.91
N TYR A 23 -15.59 -20.40 -13.50
CA TYR A 23 -14.81 -19.58 -14.44
C TYR A 23 -13.77 -18.69 -13.75
N LEU A 24 -13.89 -18.47 -12.44
CA LEU A 24 -12.91 -17.73 -11.63
C LEU A 24 -12.01 -18.67 -10.82
N GLU A 25 -12.60 -19.69 -10.18
CA GLU A 25 -11.87 -20.55 -9.24
C GLU A 25 -11.17 -21.73 -9.96
N ASP A 26 -11.77 -22.25 -11.03
CA ASP A 26 -11.29 -23.41 -11.79
C ASP A 26 -11.03 -23.08 -13.28
N TYR A 27 -10.60 -21.84 -13.56
CA TYR A 27 -10.42 -21.28 -14.89
C TYR A 27 -9.65 -22.21 -15.85
N TYR A 28 -8.52 -22.79 -15.40
CA TYR A 28 -7.67 -23.64 -16.25
C TYR A 28 -8.35 -24.95 -16.65
N TYR A 29 -9.14 -25.56 -15.78
CA TYR A 29 -9.88 -26.78 -16.07
C TYR A 29 -10.98 -26.51 -17.10
N GLN A 30 -11.74 -25.42 -16.90
CA GLN A 30 -12.79 -24.99 -17.83
C GLN A 30 -12.22 -24.67 -19.22
N GLU A 31 -11.12 -23.90 -19.27
CA GLU A 31 -10.47 -23.50 -20.51
C GLU A 31 -9.88 -24.71 -21.27
N TYR A 32 -9.32 -25.68 -20.56
CA TYR A 32 -8.80 -26.92 -21.15
C TYR A 32 -9.91 -27.74 -21.81
N TYR A 33 -11.02 -27.98 -21.11
CA TYR A 33 -12.15 -28.74 -21.67
C TYR A 33 -12.85 -27.99 -22.81
N ARG A 34 -12.98 -26.67 -22.72
CA ARG A 34 -13.50 -25.84 -23.82
C ARG A 34 -12.68 -26.01 -25.10
N ARG A 35 -11.35 -26.08 -24.98
CA ARG A 35 -10.45 -26.32 -26.13
C ARG A 35 -10.58 -27.73 -26.69
N ILE A 36 -10.77 -28.72 -25.84
CA ILE A 36 -11.01 -30.12 -26.25
C ILE A 36 -12.35 -30.25 -26.98
N GLU A 37 -13.40 -29.63 -26.46
CA GLU A 37 -14.73 -29.61 -27.10
C GLU A 37 -14.71 -28.88 -28.44
N ALA A 38 -14.03 -27.73 -28.52
CA ALA A 38 -13.88 -26.99 -29.78
C ALA A 38 -13.16 -27.83 -30.85
N LYS A 39 -12.09 -28.54 -30.47
CA LYS A 39 -11.38 -29.45 -31.38
C LYS A 39 -12.26 -30.62 -31.85
N MET A 40 -13.05 -31.21 -30.95
CA MET A 40 -13.98 -32.27 -31.32
C MET A 40 -15.11 -31.76 -32.22
N ALA A 41 -15.62 -30.54 -31.99
CA ALA A 41 -16.63 -29.93 -32.85
C ALA A 41 -16.10 -29.63 -34.27
N GLU A 42 -14.82 -29.29 -34.40
CA GLU A 42 -14.15 -29.16 -35.71
C GLU A 42 -13.93 -30.53 -36.39
N GLU A 43 -13.62 -31.58 -35.63
CA GLU A 43 -13.42 -32.96 -36.13
C GLU A 43 -14.74 -33.70 -36.47
N GLU A 44 -15.89 -33.31 -35.89
CA GLU A 44 -17.20 -33.94 -36.15
C GLU A 44 -17.75 -33.73 -37.57
N LEU A 45 -17.11 -32.89 -38.40
CA LEU A 45 -17.42 -32.76 -39.83
C LEU A 45 -16.97 -33.98 -40.67
N GLY A 46 -16.29 -34.97 -40.09
CA GLY A 46 -15.80 -36.18 -40.78
C GLY A 46 -15.97 -37.47 -39.97
N ILE A 47 -17.14 -38.11 -40.06
CA ILE A 47 -17.47 -39.51 -39.73
C ILE A 47 -16.40 -40.31 -38.91
N ARG A 48 -16.51 -40.34 -37.57
CA ARG A 48 -16.58 -41.55 -36.68
C ARG A 48 -16.27 -41.26 -35.21
N SER A 49 -17.07 -41.90 -34.34
CA SER A 49 -16.85 -42.23 -32.93
C SER A 49 -17.20 -41.16 -31.87
N LYS A 50 -18.42 -41.30 -31.32
CA LYS A 50 -18.96 -40.64 -30.12
C LYS A 50 -18.19 -41.05 -28.85
N ARG A 51 -17.02 -40.46 -28.57
CA ARG A 51 -16.41 -40.56 -27.24
C ARG A 51 -16.39 -39.19 -26.61
N GLU A 52 -17.40 -38.93 -25.79
CA GLU A 52 -17.38 -37.77 -24.91
C GLU A 52 -16.14 -37.86 -24.02
N PRO A 53 -15.40 -36.75 -23.85
CA PRO A 53 -14.23 -36.75 -22.99
C PRO A 53 -14.71 -37.03 -21.56
N PRO A 54 -14.00 -37.88 -20.79
CA PRO A 54 -14.41 -38.23 -19.44
C PRO A 54 -14.39 -37.00 -18.53
N LYS A 55 -15.54 -36.35 -18.40
CA LYS A 55 -15.73 -35.21 -17.51
C LYS A 55 -15.98 -35.71 -16.10
N LEU A 56 -15.39 -35.01 -15.13
CA LEU A 56 -15.73 -35.25 -13.74
C LEU A 56 -17.15 -34.73 -13.47
N THR A 57 -18.10 -35.65 -13.34
CA THR A 57 -19.47 -35.32 -12.94
C THR A 57 -19.54 -35.20 -11.43
N THR A 58 -19.60 -33.98 -10.91
CA THR A 58 -19.87 -33.76 -9.49
C THR A 58 -21.39 -33.79 -9.25
N PRO A 59 -21.91 -34.60 -8.31
CA PRO A 59 -23.32 -34.54 -7.95
C PRO A 59 -23.65 -33.13 -7.46
N TYR A 60 -24.75 -32.54 -7.94
CA TYR A 60 -25.22 -31.24 -7.48
C TYR A 60 -25.71 -31.38 -6.04
N ILE A 61 -25.03 -30.75 -5.10
CA ILE A 61 -25.46 -30.70 -3.71
C ILE A 61 -26.03 -29.32 -3.51
N THR A 62 -27.33 -29.23 -3.27
CA THR A 62 -27.99 -28.02 -2.82
C THR A 62 -27.30 -27.59 -1.54
N LYS A 63 -26.47 -26.53 -1.59
CA LYS A 63 -25.88 -25.95 -0.39
C LYS A 63 -27.03 -25.37 0.42
N THR A 64 -27.48 -26.10 1.45
CA THR A 64 -28.46 -25.59 2.41
C THR A 64 -27.87 -24.34 3.07
N ASP A 65 -28.72 -23.34 3.28
CA ASP A 65 -28.36 -22.02 3.79
C ASP A 65 -27.33 -22.08 4.92
N SER A 66 -26.39 -21.14 4.89
CA SER A 66 -25.38 -20.93 5.92
C SER A 66 -26.03 -21.03 7.30
N TYR A 67 -25.66 -22.08 8.04
CA TYR A 67 -26.16 -22.34 9.39
C TYR A 67 -26.06 -21.08 10.25
N THR A 68 -27.21 -20.51 10.60
CA THR A 68 -27.31 -19.45 11.60
C THR A 68 -27.26 -20.11 12.98
N PRO A 69 -26.21 -19.88 13.78
CA PRO A 69 -26.09 -20.47 15.10
C PRO A 69 -27.24 -19.98 16.00
N VAL A 70 -28.09 -20.91 16.42
CA VAL A 70 -29.33 -20.64 17.16
C VAL A 70 -29.06 -20.35 18.65
N VAL A 71 -27.87 -20.63 19.16
CA VAL A 71 -27.60 -20.65 20.60
C VAL A 71 -26.65 -19.54 21.02
N HIS A 72 -27.22 -18.43 21.49
CA HIS A 72 -26.51 -17.48 22.33
C HIS A 72 -26.56 -17.97 23.78
N ILE A 73 -25.43 -18.43 24.31
CA ILE A 73 -25.28 -18.70 25.74
C ILE A 73 -24.80 -17.41 26.40
N GLU A 74 -25.65 -16.77 27.21
CA GLU A 74 -25.29 -15.55 27.94
C GLU A 74 -24.06 -15.79 28.82
N GLY A 75 -23.07 -14.88 28.75
CA GLY A 75 -21.82 -14.96 29.52
C GLY A 75 -20.67 -15.74 28.86
N SER A 76 -20.87 -16.36 27.69
CA SER A 76 -19.78 -17.03 26.95
C SER A 76 -18.93 -16.04 26.15
N LEU A 77 -17.60 -16.22 26.16
CA LEU A 77 -16.62 -15.40 25.40
C LEU A 77 -16.75 -15.56 23.86
N GLY A 78 -17.60 -16.47 23.39
CA GLY A 78 -17.82 -16.73 21.97
C GLY A 78 -19.08 -17.53 21.67
N GLN A 79 -19.48 -17.52 20.40
CA GLN A 79 -20.58 -18.32 19.87
C GLN A 79 -20.10 -19.74 19.57
N VAL A 80 -20.84 -20.73 20.08
CA VAL A 80 -20.60 -22.15 19.78
C VAL A 80 -21.17 -22.43 18.40
N ALA A 81 -20.30 -22.70 17.43
CA ALA A 81 -20.68 -23.15 16.10
C ALA A 81 -20.58 -24.68 16.04
N VAL A 82 -21.63 -25.35 15.58
CA VAL A 82 -21.57 -26.80 15.32
C VAL A 82 -20.79 -27.01 14.03
N SER A 83 -19.62 -27.65 14.13
CA SER A 83 -18.87 -28.08 12.95
C SER A 83 -19.66 -29.18 12.26
N THR A 84 -20.11 -28.93 11.05
CA THR A 84 -20.70 -29.95 10.19
C THR A 84 -19.68 -30.37 9.15
N CYS A 85 -19.89 -31.56 8.56
CA CYS A 85 -19.10 -31.99 7.40
C CYS A 85 -19.20 -31.03 6.20
N TYR A 86 -20.15 -30.10 6.21
CA TYR A 86 -20.37 -29.07 5.18
C TYR A 86 -19.74 -27.71 5.54
N SER A 87 -19.33 -27.47 6.79
CA SER A 87 -18.67 -26.23 7.22
C SER A 87 -17.71 -26.50 8.39
N PRO A 88 -16.46 -26.91 8.11
CA PRO A 88 -15.52 -27.38 9.13
C PRO A 88 -14.88 -26.25 9.97
N ARG A 89 -15.46 -25.04 10.00
CA ARG A 89 -14.85 -23.88 10.68
C ARG A 89 -14.91 -24.04 12.22
N ARG A 90 -14.00 -23.32 12.90
CA ARG A 90 -13.74 -23.35 14.35
C ARG A 90 -15.04 -23.39 15.17
N ALA A 91 -15.14 -24.36 16.08
CA ALA A 91 -16.30 -24.58 16.94
C ALA A 91 -16.63 -23.41 17.89
N ILE A 92 -15.72 -22.45 18.05
CA ILE A 92 -15.88 -21.27 18.90
C ILE A 92 -15.49 -20.04 18.09
N SER A 93 -16.45 -19.14 17.88
CA SER A 93 -16.25 -17.82 17.28
C SER A 93 -16.19 -16.77 18.38
N ALA A 94 -15.01 -16.21 18.65
CA ALA A 94 -14.85 -15.16 19.65
C ALA A 94 -15.56 -13.87 19.18
N VAL A 95 -16.66 -13.51 19.84
CA VAL A 95 -17.43 -12.32 19.50
C VAL A 95 -16.76 -11.11 20.15
N HIS A 96 -16.20 -10.21 19.35
CA HIS A 96 -15.81 -8.89 19.85
C HIS A 96 -17.07 -8.04 20.02
N ALA A 97 -17.46 -7.80 21.27
CA ALA A 97 -18.46 -6.80 21.64
C ALA A 97 -17.92 -5.40 21.31
N VAL A 98 -18.23 -4.87 20.13
CA VAL A 98 -18.05 -3.45 19.80
C VAL A 98 -19.18 -3.03 18.87
N GLN A 99 -20.24 -2.45 19.44
CA GLN A 99 -21.45 -2.10 18.70
C GLN A 99 -21.41 -0.67 18.13
N GLU A 100 -20.51 0.22 18.55
CA GLU A 100 -20.48 1.62 18.06
C GLU A 100 -19.40 1.94 17.01
N GLN A 101 -18.42 1.05 16.80
CA GLN A 101 -17.32 1.27 15.84
C GLN A 101 -17.41 0.39 14.59
N LYS A 102 -18.55 -0.31 14.41
CA LYS A 102 -18.77 -1.27 13.32
C LYS A 102 -18.81 -0.59 11.96
N ASP A 103 -19.50 0.53 11.81
CA ASP A 103 -19.64 1.17 10.49
C ASP A 103 -18.31 1.68 9.93
N THR A 104 -17.51 2.35 10.76
CA THR A 104 -16.20 2.85 10.32
C THR A 104 -15.20 1.72 10.13
N ARG A 105 -15.23 0.66 10.94
CA ARG A 105 -14.34 -0.49 10.79
C ARG A 105 -14.73 -1.34 9.57
N GLN A 106 -16.01 -1.56 9.32
CA GLN A 106 -16.52 -2.28 8.16
C GLN A 106 -16.24 -1.52 6.87
N GLN A 107 -16.50 -0.20 6.82
CA GLN A 107 -16.12 0.63 5.67
C GLN A 107 -14.59 0.62 5.43
N ARG A 108 -13.77 0.71 6.49
CA ARG A 108 -12.31 0.60 6.36
C ARG A 108 -11.90 -0.76 5.82
N LEU A 109 -12.52 -1.84 6.30
CA LEU A 109 -12.24 -3.21 5.85
C LEU A 109 -12.67 -3.43 4.39
N GLU A 110 -13.80 -2.84 3.99
CA GLU A 110 -14.33 -2.91 2.62
C GLU A 110 -13.44 -2.13 1.65
N ILE A 111 -12.97 -0.94 2.05
CA ILE A 111 -11.99 -0.15 1.30
C ILE A 111 -10.67 -0.94 1.18
N LEU A 112 -10.15 -1.50 2.28
CA LEU A 112 -8.95 -2.35 2.27
C LEU A 112 -9.11 -3.55 1.33
N ASN A 113 -10.24 -4.26 1.37
CA ASN A 113 -10.53 -5.38 0.48
C ASN A 113 -10.65 -4.95 -0.99
N LYS A 114 -11.30 -3.81 -1.27
CA LYS A 114 -11.39 -3.26 -2.63
C LYS A 114 -10.01 -2.91 -3.18
N ILE A 115 -9.13 -2.36 -2.34
CA ILE A 115 -7.79 -1.97 -2.74
C ILE A 115 -6.89 -3.20 -2.89
N GLU A 116 -6.95 -4.16 -1.97
CA GLU A 116 -6.21 -5.43 -2.07
C GLU A 116 -6.62 -6.18 -3.33
N LYS A 117 -7.91 -6.20 -3.68
CA LYS A 117 -8.40 -6.75 -4.97
C LYS A 117 -7.87 -6.01 -6.19
N VAL A 118 -7.67 -4.69 -6.15
CA VAL A 118 -7.12 -3.94 -7.30
C VAL A 118 -5.61 -4.12 -7.42
N ILE A 119 -4.90 -4.26 -6.29
CA ILE A 119 -3.44 -4.38 -6.23
C ILE A 119 -2.95 -5.82 -6.45
N LEU A 120 -3.75 -6.84 -6.14
CA LEU A 120 -3.45 -8.25 -6.45
C LEU A 120 -3.60 -8.58 -7.95
N LEU A 121 -4.15 -7.69 -8.77
CA LEU A 121 -4.11 -7.91 -10.22
C LEU A 121 -2.65 -7.78 -10.70
N PRO A 122 -2.06 -8.81 -11.32
CA PRO A 122 -0.73 -8.73 -11.91
C PRO A 122 -0.71 -7.61 -12.97
N PRO A 123 0.47 -7.00 -13.26
CA PRO A 123 0.57 -5.86 -14.17
C PRO A 123 -0.06 -6.25 -15.52
N PRO A 124 -1.22 -5.68 -15.88
CA PRO A 124 -1.91 -6.14 -17.06
C PRO A 124 -1.26 -5.53 -18.30
N PRO A 125 -1.30 -6.23 -19.45
CA PRO A 125 -0.76 -5.70 -20.71
C PRO A 125 -1.43 -4.36 -21.05
N LYS A 126 -0.68 -3.48 -21.73
CA LYS A 126 -0.96 -2.05 -22.01
C LYS A 126 -2.41 -1.67 -22.41
N ARG A 127 -3.23 -2.61 -22.87
CA ARG A 127 -4.66 -2.43 -23.20
C ARG A 127 -5.62 -2.35 -21.99
N PHE A 128 -5.19 -2.68 -20.77
CA PHE A 128 -6.01 -2.58 -19.55
C PHE A 128 -5.71 -1.35 -18.68
N MET A 129 -4.75 -0.52 -19.09
CA MET A 129 -4.28 0.64 -18.32
C MET A 129 -5.41 1.61 -17.98
N GLU A 130 -6.33 1.89 -18.92
CA GLU A 130 -7.46 2.80 -18.66
C GLU A 130 -8.46 2.26 -17.63
N LYS A 131 -8.74 0.95 -17.66
CA LYS A 131 -9.64 0.32 -16.67
C LYS A 131 -9.00 0.30 -15.29
N THR A 132 -7.69 0.07 -15.21
CA THR A 132 -6.93 0.14 -13.97
C THR A 132 -6.87 1.57 -13.45
N GLN A 133 -6.60 2.55 -14.32
CA GLN A 133 -6.52 3.97 -13.95
C GLN A 133 -7.83 4.49 -13.36
N ARG A 134 -8.97 4.16 -13.99
CA ARG A 134 -10.30 4.52 -13.46
C ARG A 134 -10.56 3.93 -12.07
N LYS A 135 -10.14 2.68 -11.84
CA LYS A 135 -10.26 2.04 -10.51
C LYS A 135 -9.33 2.68 -9.48
N VAL A 136 -8.11 3.04 -9.88
CA VAL A 136 -7.14 3.73 -9.02
C VAL A 136 -7.64 5.12 -8.62
N GLU A 137 -8.23 5.87 -9.55
CA GLU A 137 -8.86 7.17 -9.27
C GLU A 137 -10.11 7.04 -8.39
N GLN A 138 -10.91 5.99 -8.60
CA GLN A 138 -12.03 5.67 -7.71
C GLN A 138 -11.56 5.34 -6.28
N ILE A 139 -10.47 4.59 -6.15
CA ILE A 139 -9.85 4.33 -4.84
C ILE A 139 -9.32 5.61 -4.22
N TYR A 140 -8.59 6.43 -4.98
CA TYR A 140 -8.03 7.69 -4.50
C TYR A 140 -9.14 8.64 -4.01
N SER A 141 -10.24 8.77 -4.76
CA SER A 141 -11.37 9.62 -4.36
C SER A 141 -12.04 9.16 -3.06
N GLN A 142 -12.13 7.84 -2.82
CA GLN A 142 -12.62 7.29 -1.55
C GLN A 142 -11.63 7.51 -0.39
N LEU A 143 -10.33 7.53 -0.67
CA LEU A 143 -9.28 7.74 0.33
C LEU A 143 -9.00 9.22 0.64
N LYS A 144 -9.37 10.13 -0.27
CA LYS A 144 -9.02 11.57 -0.24
C LYS A 144 -9.17 12.23 1.13
N TRP A 145 -10.26 11.96 1.83
CA TRP A 145 -10.59 12.61 3.11
C TRP A 145 -10.07 11.83 4.34
N ARG A 146 -9.53 10.63 4.15
CA ARG A 146 -9.20 9.71 5.25
C ARG A 146 -7.74 9.22 5.21
N PHE A 147 -6.87 9.85 4.44
CA PHE A 147 -5.47 9.44 4.26
C PHE A 147 -4.69 9.31 5.57
N LEU A 148 -4.86 10.26 6.50
CA LEU A 148 -4.13 10.26 7.78
C LEU A 148 -4.43 9.03 8.64
N PRO A 149 -5.71 8.66 8.91
CA PRO A 149 -6.03 7.40 9.57
C PRO A 149 -5.43 6.14 8.92
N PHE A 150 -5.27 6.12 7.59
CA PHE A 150 -4.63 4.98 6.91
C PHE A 150 -3.12 4.98 7.09
N LEU A 151 -2.48 6.14 7.04
CA LEU A 151 -1.03 6.28 7.27
C LEU A 151 -0.63 5.95 8.72
N LEU A 152 -1.55 5.99 9.69
CA LEU A 152 -1.28 5.58 11.07
C LEU A 152 -1.26 4.06 11.28
N VAL A 153 -1.66 3.26 10.28
CA VAL A 153 -1.69 1.79 10.38
C VAL A 153 -0.71 1.18 9.38
N SER A 154 0.07 0.18 9.80
CA SER A 154 1.12 -0.44 8.98
C SER A 154 0.62 -1.02 7.65
N LYS A 155 -0.59 -1.60 7.64
CA LYS A 155 -1.23 -2.06 6.40
C LYS A 155 -1.57 -0.90 5.47
N GLY A 156 -2.02 0.24 6.01
CA GLY A 156 -2.32 1.43 5.21
C GLY A 156 -1.07 2.09 4.62
N LYS A 157 0.05 2.11 5.35
CA LYS A 157 1.36 2.53 4.82
C LYS A 157 1.78 1.68 3.61
N LYS A 158 1.72 0.35 3.75
CA LYS A 158 2.00 -0.60 2.65
C LYS A 158 1.06 -0.42 1.47
N LEU A 159 -0.22 -0.13 1.75
CA LEU A 159 -1.24 0.12 0.74
C LEU A 159 -0.92 1.37 -0.09
N ILE A 160 -0.63 2.47 0.59
CA ILE A 160 -0.30 3.75 -0.04
C ILE A 160 1.01 3.64 -0.82
N ALA A 161 2.02 2.96 -0.28
CA ALA A 161 3.28 2.70 -0.97
C ALA A 161 3.07 1.97 -2.30
N ARG A 162 2.14 1.01 -2.35
CA ARG A 162 1.78 0.26 -3.57
C ARG A 162 0.87 1.06 -4.51
N LEU A 163 0.05 1.96 -3.99
CA LEU A 163 -0.86 2.79 -4.77
C LEU A 163 -0.12 3.92 -5.50
N LEU A 164 0.87 4.54 -4.84
CA LEU A 164 1.62 5.71 -5.32
C LEU A 164 2.12 5.61 -6.77
N PRO A 165 2.74 4.50 -7.24
CA PRO A 165 3.22 4.38 -8.61
C PRO A 165 2.14 4.43 -9.70
N PHE A 166 0.87 4.20 -9.33
CA PHE A 166 -0.26 4.20 -10.26
C PHE A 166 -1.06 5.51 -10.23
N LEU A 167 -0.75 6.42 -9.31
CA LEU A 167 -1.43 7.71 -9.21
C LEU A 167 -0.90 8.68 -10.25
N GLN A 168 -1.78 9.59 -10.69
CA GLN A 168 -1.36 10.76 -11.45
C GLN A 168 -0.43 11.64 -10.61
N CYS A 169 0.47 12.39 -11.27
CA CYS A 169 1.46 13.23 -10.62
C CYS A 169 0.85 14.16 -9.56
N GLU A 170 -0.24 14.86 -9.89
CA GLU A 170 -0.99 15.74 -8.97
C GLU A 170 -1.49 15.04 -7.71
N SER A 171 -2.05 13.84 -7.86
CA SER A 171 -2.56 13.05 -6.72
C SER A 171 -1.43 12.53 -5.84
N ALA A 172 -0.31 12.13 -6.46
CA ALA A 172 0.87 11.66 -5.73
C ALA A 172 1.54 12.80 -4.96
N GLN A 173 1.62 14.00 -5.54
CA GLN A 173 2.11 15.21 -4.88
C GLN A 173 1.25 15.61 -3.67
N LYS A 174 -0.09 15.51 -3.78
CA LYS A 174 -0.99 15.74 -2.64
C LYS A 174 -0.74 14.76 -1.50
N ILE A 175 -0.49 13.49 -1.80
CA ILE A 175 -0.13 12.50 -0.76
C ILE A 175 1.21 12.86 -0.12
N LEU A 176 2.20 13.26 -0.93
CA LEU A 176 3.49 13.70 -0.40
C LEU A 176 3.34 14.90 0.54
N SER A 177 2.56 15.91 0.16
CA SER A 177 2.23 17.07 1.01
C SER A 177 1.56 16.64 2.32
N ILE A 178 0.56 15.74 2.27
CA ILE A 178 -0.08 15.21 3.49
C ILE A 178 0.94 14.50 4.39
N VAL A 179 1.86 13.72 3.81
CA VAL A 179 2.90 13.00 4.57
C VAL A 179 3.89 13.98 5.20
N THR A 180 4.34 15.02 4.48
CA THR A 180 5.29 16.00 5.00
C THR A 180 4.67 16.88 6.08
N SER A 181 3.47 17.41 5.88
CA SER A 181 2.80 18.27 6.88
C SER A 181 2.41 17.52 8.16
N ASN A 182 2.27 16.19 8.10
CA ASN A 182 1.91 15.36 9.26
C ASN A 182 3.07 14.48 9.74
N LEU A 183 4.30 14.76 9.28
CA LEU A 183 5.46 13.92 9.55
C LEU A 183 5.71 13.69 11.06
N PRO A 184 5.64 14.70 11.96
CA PRO A 184 5.82 14.47 13.39
C PRO A 184 4.80 13.49 13.99
N ALA A 185 3.53 13.60 13.59
CA ALA A 185 2.47 12.71 14.04
C ALA A 185 2.66 11.28 13.52
N LEU A 186 3.16 11.12 12.29
CA LEU A 186 3.45 9.82 11.71
C LEU A 186 4.65 9.15 12.39
N MET A 187 5.72 9.91 12.65
CA MET A 187 6.94 9.42 13.30
C MET A 187 6.68 9.01 14.76
N SER A 188 5.94 9.82 15.51
CA SER A 188 5.60 9.52 16.91
C SER A 188 4.64 8.33 17.06
N ARG A 189 3.83 8.05 16.03
CA ARG A 189 2.83 6.96 16.03
C ARG A 189 3.20 5.83 15.06
N ASP A 190 4.47 5.41 15.06
CA ASP A 190 4.95 4.25 14.29
C ASP A 190 5.66 3.19 15.16
N PRO A 191 4.94 2.44 16.00
CA PRO A 191 5.54 1.41 16.84
C PRO A 191 6.08 0.20 16.06
N GLU A 192 5.64 0.00 14.81
CA GLU A 192 6.04 -1.15 13.98
C GLU A 192 7.16 -0.80 12.97
N GLU A 193 7.74 0.41 13.04
CA GLU A 193 8.76 0.92 12.11
C GLU A 193 8.40 0.68 10.62
N ALA A 194 7.13 0.84 10.27
CA ALA A 194 6.62 0.52 8.94
C ALA A 194 6.70 1.71 7.95
N LEU A 195 7.06 2.92 8.41
CA LEU A 195 7.21 4.11 7.57
C LEU A 195 8.23 3.99 6.42
N PRO A 196 9.40 3.33 6.58
CA PRO A 196 10.38 3.16 5.51
C PRO A 196 9.83 2.55 4.22
N VAL A 197 8.74 1.77 4.27
CA VAL A 197 8.08 1.21 3.09
C VAL A 197 7.57 2.30 2.13
N LEU A 198 7.23 3.49 2.64
CA LEU A 198 6.80 4.63 1.83
C LEU A 198 7.97 5.33 1.13
N TYR A 199 9.21 5.12 1.55
CA TYR A 199 10.36 5.87 1.03
C TYR A 199 10.59 5.67 -0.47
N PRO A 200 10.68 4.44 -1.02
CA PRO A 200 10.92 4.26 -2.46
C PRO A 200 9.90 4.94 -3.37
N PRO A 201 8.57 4.79 -3.17
CA PRO A 201 7.60 5.46 -4.03
C PRO A 201 7.58 6.98 -3.82
N LEU A 202 7.74 7.47 -2.59
CA LEU A 202 7.80 8.92 -2.34
C LEU A 202 9.03 9.56 -2.97
N ARG A 203 10.18 8.89 -2.94
CA ARG A 203 11.41 9.35 -3.62
C ARG A 203 11.19 9.53 -5.13
N ASN A 204 10.41 8.65 -5.76
CA ASN A 204 10.07 8.79 -7.18
C ASN A 204 9.18 10.00 -7.43
N VAL A 205 8.20 10.27 -6.54
CA VAL A 205 7.36 11.47 -6.61
C VAL A 205 8.20 12.73 -6.43
N ILE A 206 9.14 12.73 -5.48
CA ILE A 206 10.05 13.85 -5.23
C ILE A 206 10.86 14.17 -6.49
N GLY A 207 11.35 13.15 -7.21
CA GLY A 207 12.10 13.33 -8.45
C GLY A 207 11.33 14.02 -9.59
N GLY A 208 9.99 14.10 -9.51
CA GLY A 208 9.13 14.78 -10.47
C GLY A 208 8.64 16.17 -10.03
N LEU A 209 9.10 16.68 -8.89
CA LEU A 209 8.68 18.00 -8.39
C LEU A 209 9.40 19.13 -9.13
N THR A 210 8.67 20.23 -9.36
CA THR A 210 9.27 21.52 -9.74
C THR A 210 9.93 22.18 -8.54
N PHE A 211 10.78 23.19 -8.78
CA PHE A 211 11.48 23.90 -7.70
C PHE A 211 10.49 24.56 -6.73
N SER A 212 9.50 25.31 -7.21
CA SER A 212 8.50 25.95 -6.35
C SER A 212 7.66 24.96 -5.54
N GLN A 213 7.32 23.80 -6.11
CA GLN A 213 6.62 22.73 -5.37
C GLN A 213 7.49 22.16 -4.25
N LEU A 214 8.79 21.96 -4.51
CA LEU A 214 9.75 21.52 -3.52
C LEU A 214 9.88 22.54 -2.37
N ILE A 215 9.99 23.83 -2.69
CA ILE A 215 10.06 24.89 -1.67
C ILE A 215 8.81 24.91 -0.81
N GLY A 216 7.61 24.77 -1.41
CA GLY A 216 6.36 24.66 -0.65
C GLY A 216 6.38 23.52 0.37
N LEU A 217 6.80 22.31 -0.05
CA LEU A 217 6.90 21.15 0.85
C LEU A 217 7.94 21.33 1.96
N LEU A 218 9.08 21.95 1.64
CA LEU A 218 10.12 22.22 2.63
C LEU A 218 9.67 23.31 3.62
N LYS A 219 9.01 24.37 3.14
CA LYS A 219 8.34 25.37 3.99
C LYS A 219 7.41 24.67 4.96
N ASP A 220 6.46 23.87 4.49
CA ASP A 220 5.50 23.14 5.32
C ASP A 220 6.18 22.27 6.39
N LEU A 221 7.31 21.64 6.06
CA LEU A 221 8.09 20.82 7.00
C LEU A 221 8.79 21.68 8.07
N THR A 222 9.28 22.86 7.68
CA THR A 222 10.01 23.79 8.56
C THR A 222 9.12 24.78 9.31
N SER A 223 7.89 25.06 8.87
CA SER A 223 7.03 26.15 9.36
C SER A 223 5.78 25.65 10.09
N LEU A 224 5.79 24.41 10.61
CA LEU A 224 4.61 23.81 11.23
C LEU A 224 4.22 24.59 12.51
N GLU A 225 3.24 25.50 12.40
CA GLU A 225 2.82 26.52 13.38
C GLU A 225 2.46 26.00 14.80
N SER A 226 2.40 24.68 15.01
CA SER A 226 2.02 24.06 16.29
C SER A 226 3.18 23.54 17.14
N LEU A 227 4.36 23.35 16.57
CA LEU A 227 5.58 22.92 17.25
C LEU A 227 6.64 24.00 17.02
N THR A 228 7.58 24.20 17.95
CA THR A 228 8.72 25.05 17.60
C THR A 228 9.40 24.39 16.40
N THR A 229 9.70 25.16 15.35
CA THR A 229 10.23 24.68 14.06
C THR A 229 11.43 23.73 14.24
N TYR A 230 12.21 23.99 15.29
CA TYR A 230 13.33 23.20 15.79
C TYR A 230 12.95 21.78 16.26
N GLU A 231 11.81 21.59 16.92
CA GLU A 231 11.36 20.28 17.41
C GLU A 231 11.00 19.35 16.24
N CYS A 232 10.33 19.85 15.20
CA CYS A 232 9.98 19.05 14.02
C CYS A 232 11.23 18.50 13.31
N LEU A 233 12.20 19.38 13.05
CA LEU A 233 13.47 19.01 12.43
C LEU A 233 14.29 18.07 13.32
N THR A 234 14.32 18.31 14.62
CA THR A 234 14.99 17.42 15.59
C THR A 234 14.38 16.02 15.57
N LEU A 235 13.05 15.92 15.60
CA LEU A 235 12.33 14.64 15.51
C LEU A 235 12.59 13.94 14.17
N ALA A 236 12.65 14.69 13.07
CA ALA A 236 12.99 14.13 11.76
C ALA A 236 14.42 13.59 11.73
N CYS A 237 15.38 14.28 12.34
CA CYS A 237 16.78 13.83 12.43
C CYS A 237 16.94 12.55 13.27
N GLN A 238 16.11 12.39 14.29
CA GLN A 238 16.08 11.21 15.15
C GLN A 238 15.25 10.05 14.58
N ASN A 239 14.59 10.23 13.43
CA ASN A 239 13.78 9.20 12.81
C ASN A 239 14.38 8.78 11.47
N LYS A 240 14.61 7.47 11.30
CA LYS A 240 15.19 6.91 10.08
C LYS A 240 14.45 7.32 8.80
N PHE A 241 13.12 7.28 8.81
CA PHE A 241 12.31 7.69 7.66
C PHE A 241 12.31 9.21 7.48
N GLY A 242 12.15 9.97 8.57
CA GLY A 242 12.15 11.44 8.54
C GLY A 242 13.44 12.02 7.95
N LEU A 243 14.60 11.58 8.44
CA LEU A 243 15.90 12.02 7.94
C LEU A 243 16.11 11.66 6.47
N SER A 244 15.72 10.44 6.09
CA SER A 244 15.83 9.97 4.70
C SER A 244 14.97 10.81 3.75
N LEU A 245 13.75 11.18 4.19
CA LEU A 245 12.83 12.01 3.41
C LEU A 245 13.39 13.44 3.25
N LEU A 246 13.89 14.02 4.34
CA LEU A 246 14.55 15.33 4.32
C LEU A 246 15.74 15.33 3.35
N TYR A 247 16.62 14.33 3.44
CA TYR A 247 17.74 14.15 2.52
C TYR A 247 17.32 14.00 1.07
N ALA A 248 16.23 13.28 0.79
CA ALA A 248 15.71 13.14 -0.57
C ALA A 248 15.21 14.48 -1.14
N LEU A 249 14.53 15.30 -0.33
CA LEU A 249 14.07 16.64 -0.73
C LEU A 249 15.25 17.58 -1.02
N LEU A 250 16.23 17.64 -0.11
CA LEU A 250 17.44 18.45 -0.28
C LEU A 250 18.25 18.01 -1.52
N SER A 251 18.43 16.70 -1.69
CA SER A 251 19.12 16.13 -2.84
C SER A 251 18.44 16.48 -4.16
N HIS A 252 17.10 16.49 -4.19
CA HIS A 252 16.36 16.89 -5.39
C HIS A 252 16.52 18.38 -5.69
N GLY A 253 16.46 19.25 -4.68
CA GLY A 253 16.69 20.68 -4.87
C GLY A 253 18.07 20.98 -5.45
N GLU A 254 19.12 20.32 -4.94
CA GLU A 254 20.47 20.44 -5.49
C GLU A 254 20.57 19.93 -6.94
N LYS A 255 19.86 18.86 -7.29
CA LYS A 255 19.80 18.38 -8.68
C LYS A 255 19.15 19.40 -9.60
N LEU A 256 18.03 19.99 -9.18
CA LEU A 256 17.34 21.03 -9.95
C LEU A 256 18.27 22.22 -10.19
N LEU A 257 18.94 22.72 -9.14
CA LEU A 257 19.90 23.83 -9.23
C LEU A 257 21.11 23.51 -10.12
N SER A 258 21.56 22.25 -10.13
CA SER A 258 22.74 21.83 -10.90
C SER A 258 22.42 21.38 -12.34
N SER A 259 21.14 21.12 -12.65
CA SER A 259 20.73 20.53 -13.92
C SER A 259 20.82 21.47 -15.13
N GLY A 260 20.95 22.78 -14.89
CA GLY A 260 21.00 23.80 -15.95
C GLY A 260 19.67 23.98 -16.70
N VAL A 261 18.61 23.26 -16.32
CA VAL A 261 17.25 23.45 -16.82
C VAL A 261 16.70 24.76 -16.25
N PRO A 262 16.05 25.62 -17.05
CA PRO A 262 15.45 26.83 -16.53
C PRO A 262 14.44 26.49 -15.44
N LEU A 263 14.76 26.92 -14.22
CA LEU A 263 13.83 26.89 -13.11
C LEU A 263 12.84 28.03 -13.36
N GLU A 264 11.54 27.77 -13.19
CA GLU A 264 10.51 28.81 -13.10
C GLU A 264 10.17 29.05 -11.63
N PRO A 265 11.05 29.71 -10.84
CA PRO A 265 10.81 29.96 -9.43
C PRO A 265 9.76 31.04 -9.25
N SER A 266 8.98 30.91 -8.18
CA SER A 266 8.14 31.99 -7.69
C SER A 266 8.96 33.02 -6.92
N ILE A 267 8.39 34.21 -6.71
CA ILE A 267 9.06 35.31 -6.03
C ILE A 267 9.45 34.87 -4.61
N GLY A 268 10.74 34.95 -4.27
CA GLY A 268 11.26 34.58 -2.95
C GLY A 268 11.61 33.09 -2.76
N ASP A 269 11.47 32.24 -3.78
CA ASP A 269 11.80 30.80 -3.64
C ASP A 269 13.29 30.57 -3.36
N PHE A 270 14.19 31.34 -3.98
CA PHE A 270 15.62 31.21 -3.73
C PHE A 270 16.02 31.68 -2.32
N GLU A 271 15.44 32.78 -1.85
CA GLU A 271 15.67 33.29 -0.50
C GLU A 271 15.18 32.28 0.54
N THR A 272 13.96 31.76 0.34
CA THR A 272 13.45 30.72 1.24
C THR A 272 14.30 29.45 1.19
N TRP A 273 14.74 29.04 0.00
CA TRP A 273 15.65 27.90 -0.13
C TRP A 273 16.90 28.10 0.72
N THR A 274 17.57 29.25 0.59
CA THR A 274 18.78 29.54 1.38
C THR A 274 18.51 29.52 2.88
N ASP A 275 17.40 30.13 3.33
CA ASP A 275 17.03 30.16 4.75
C ASP A 275 16.80 28.74 5.30
N ILE A 276 16.08 27.90 4.54
CA ILE A 276 15.84 26.51 4.90
C ILE A 276 17.15 25.72 4.95
N ILE A 277 18.08 25.92 4.00
CA ILE A 277 19.39 25.26 4.04
C ILE A 277 20.15 25.63 5.30
N PHE A 278 20.19 26.92 5.68
CA PHE A 278 20.86 27.34 6.91
C PHE A 278 20.20 26.75 8.17
N GLN A 279 18.86 26.74 8.23
CA GLN A 279 18.12 26.15 9.34
C GLN A 279 18.40 24.64 9.47
N VAL A 280 18.27 23.90 8.37
CA VAL A 280 18.48 22.45 8.35
C VAL A 280 19.94 22.10 8.65
N ALA A 281 20.91 22.82 8.07
CA ALA A 281 22.32 22.62 8.36
C ALA A 281 22.64 22.87 9.84
N GLY A 282 22.08 23.94 10.43
CA GLY A 282 22.19 24.21 11.85
C GLY A 282 21.68 23.03 12.69
N GLN A 283 20.50 22.49 12.35
CA GLN A 283 19.93 21.34 13.07
C GLN A 283 20.73 20.05 12.90
N LEU A 284 21.17 19.73 11.69
CA LEU A 284 21.99 18.54 11.42
C LEU A 284 23.35 18.58 12.13
N SER A 285 23.90 19.77 12.38
CA SER A 285 25.16 19.94 13.12
C SER A 285 25.02 19.72 14.63
N GLN A 286 23.81 19.94 15.17
CA GLN A 286 23.51 19.90 16.61
C GLN A 286 22.84 18.60 17.06
N CYS A 287 22.14 17.91 16.16
CA CYS A 287 21.40 16.69 16.47
C CYS A 287 22.27 15.43 16.36
N SER A 288 21.98 14.43 17.19
CA SER A 288 22.40 13.05 16.94
C SER A 288 21.57 12.47 15.79
N LEU A 289 22.22 12.08 14.70
CA LEU A 289 21.57 11.61 13.48
C LEU A 289 21.41 10.09 13.50
N VAL A 290 20.24 9.61 13.08
CA VAL A 290 20.01 8.18 12.84
C VAL A 290 20.55 7.78 11.47
N GLU A 291 20.99 6.54 11.30
CA GLU A 291 21.42 6.01 10.00
C GLU A 291 20.27 6.10 8.96
N PRO A 292 20.43 6.89 7.88
CA PRO A 292 19.39 7.06 6.87
C PRO A 292 19.24 5.78 6.02
N LEU A 293 18.08 5.63 5.37
CA LEU A 293 17.82 4.56 4.40
C LEU A 293 18.73 4.66 3.18
N LEU A 294 19.03 5.90 2.77
CA LEU A 294 19.91 6.21 1.65
C LEU A 294 20.51 7.59 1.87
N LEU A 295 21.85 7.67 1.79
CA LEU A 295 22.59 8.92 1.83
C LEU A 295 22.86 9.41 0.39
N PRO A 296 22.24 10.51 -0.07
CA PRO A 296 22.52 11.04 -1.40
C PRO A 296 23.91 11.69 -1.48
N SER A 297 24.68 11.34 -2.52
CA SER A 297 26.06 11.81 -2.71
C SER A 297 26.20 13.32 -2.95
N ASN A 298 25.13 13.99 -3.37
CA ASN A 298 25.10 15.41 -3.68
C ASN A 298 24.71 16.30 -2.48
N LEU A 299 24.52 15.75 -1.28
CA LEU A 299 24.25 16.59 -0.10
C LEU A 299 25.48 17.39 0.33
N LEU A 300 26.67 16.80 0.26
CA LEU A 300 27.88 17.55 0.57
C LEU A 300 28.13 18.68 -0.44
N THR A 301 27.81 18.46 -1.72
CA THR A 301 27.94 19.52 -2.74
C THR A 301 26.97 20.66 -2.47
N LEU A 302 25.74 20.34 -2.05
CA LEU A 302 24.75 21.31 -1.60
C LEU A 302 25.30 22.15 -0.45
N PHE A 303 25.76 21.52 0.64
CA PHE A 303 26.25 22.26 1.80
C PHE A 303 27.50 23.10 1.49
N CYS A 304 28.40 22.62 0.63
CA CYS A 304 29.56 23.38 0.15
C CYS A 304 29.19 24.68 -0.60
N ARG A 305 27.99 24.79 -1.20
CA ARG A 305 27.55 26.01 -1.91
C ARG A 305 27.16 27.14 -0.97
N TYR A 306 26.67 26.81 0.22
CA TYR A 306 26.00 27.77 1.11
C TYR A 306 26.72 27.96 2.45
N LEU A 307 27.48 26.98 2.91
CA LEU A 307 28.09 26.95 4.24
C LEU A 307 29.61 27.13 4.20
N ASP A 308 30.19 27.55 5.32
CA ASP A 308 31.64 27.66 5.47
C ASP A 308 32.31 26.29 5.63
N LYS A 309 33.62 26.22 5.38
CA LYS A 309 34.36 24.94 5.39
C LYS A 309 34.27 24.22 6.74
N ARG A 310 34.23 24.94 7.87
CA ARG A 310 34.24 24.29 9.20
C ARG A 310 32.92 23.58 9.47
N THR A 311 31.80 24.23 9.19
CA THR A 311 30.46 23.61 9.36
C THR A 311 30.25 22.43 8.41
N VAL A 312 30.74 22.51 7.17
CA VAL A 312 30.69 21.38 6.23
C VAL A 312 31.49 20.18 6.74
N HIS A 313 32.69 20.40 7.30
CA HIS A 313 33.48 19.31 7.89
C HIS A 313 32.77 18.65 9.09
N GLN A 314 32.14 19.45 9.94
CA GLN A 314 31.35 18.95 11.06
C GLN A 314 30.14 18.13 10.57
N LEU A 315 29.38 18.66 9.60
CA LEU A 315 28.24 17.95 9.00
C LEU A 315 28.67 16.64 8.35
N LYS A 316 29.78 16.64 7.60
CA LYS A 316 30.33 15.43 7.00
C LYS A 316 30.60 14.36 8.06
N SER A 317 31.22 14.74 9.19
CA SER A 317 31.48 13.82 10.30
C SER A 317 30.22 13.32 11.00
N ASN A 318 29.14 14.11 11.02
CA ASN A 318 27.87 13.69 11.62
C ASN A 318 27.05 12.79 10.69
N MET A 319 27.25 12.89 9.38
CA MET A 319 26.52 12.15 8.35
C MET A 319 27.16 10.80 7.97
N GLU A 320 28.45 10.63 8.26
CA GLU A 320 29.23 9.37 8.13
C GLU A 320 29.06 8.47 9.36
#